data_AF-A0A1G8Z733-F1
#
_entry.id   AF-A0A1G8Z733-F1
#
_cell.length_a   1.000
_cell.length_b   1.000
_cell.length_c   1.000
_cell.angle_alpha   90.00
_cell.angle_beta   90.00
_cell.angle_gamma   90.00
#
_symmetry.space_group_name_H-M   'P 1'
#
loop_
_entity.id
_entity.type
_entity.pdbx_description
1 polymer ?
#
loop_
_entity_poly.entity_id
_entity_poly.type
_entity_poly.pdbx_seq_one_letter_code
_entity_poly.pdbx_strand_id
1 'polypeptide(L)'
;MSKFHNTTTELDAWASALGARNDSEAIAVINRLELRINAAMHDLQICLGQMPEGVRRAKLTDQTRSWLATSIQNAGESLTFLAQIRRAFARHERGES
;
A
#
# COMPACT_ATOMS: atom_id res chain seq x y z
N MET A 1 -26.67 -16.36 -12.67
CA MET A 1 -25.34 -16.77 -13.19
C MET A 1 -24.74 -15.61 -13.97
N SER A 2 -23.75 -14.90 -13.39
CA SER A 2 -22.66 -14.19 -14.08
C SER A 2 -21.85 -13.42 -13.02
N LYS A 3 -20.91 -14.09 -12.35
CA LYS A 3 -19.98 -13.47 -11.38
C LYS A 3 -18.54 -13.38 -11.90
N PHE A 4 -18.25 -13.96 -13.07
CA PHE A 4 -16.89 -14.09 -13.58
C PHE A 4 -16.45 -12.93 -14.50
N HIS A 5 -17.37 -12.12 -15.02
CA HIS A 5 -17.03 -11.04 -15.96
C HIS A 5 -16.45 -9.78 -15.29
N ASN A 6 -16.68 -9.61 -13.98
CA ASN A 6 -16.28 -8.38 -13.27
C ASN A 6 -14.83 -8.40 -12.81
N THR A 7 -14.34 -9.56 -12.33
CA THR A 7 -12.99 -9.69 -11.75
C THR A 7 -11.88 -9.49 -12.77
N THR A 8 -12.03 -10.01 -13.99
CA THR A 8 -11.04 -9.83 -15.06
C THR A 8 -10.97 -8.37 -15.53
N THR A 9 -12.12 -7.71 -15.66
CA THR A 9 -12.19 -6.29 -16.04
C THR A 9 -11.54 -5.38 -14.97
N GLU A 10 -11.75 -5.69 -13.70
CA GLU A 10 -11.12 -4.96 -12.59
C GLU A 10 -9.59 -5.17 -12.56
N LEU A 11 -9.10 -6.40 -12.78
CA LEU A 11 -7.66 -6.68 -12.83
C LEU A 11 -6.98 -6.04 -14.05
N ASP A 12 -7.68 -5.89 -15.17
CA ASP A 12 -7.18 -5.18 -16.34
C ASP A 12 -7.01 -3.69 -16.09
N ALA A 13 -7.97 -3.08 -15.41
CA ALA A 13 -7.85 -1.69 -14.97
C ALA A 13 -6.66 -1.52 -14.03
N TRP A 14 -6.44 -2.46 -13.10
CA TRP A 14 -5.27 -2.45 -12.22
C TRP A 14 -3.96 -2.65 -12.97
N ALA A 15 -3.89 -3.61 -13.90
CA ALA A 15 -2.69 -3.84 -14.71
C ALA A 15 -2.33 -2.58 -15.53
N SER A 16 -3.33 -1.93 -16.12
CA SER A 16 -3.17 -0.66 -16.83
C SER A 16 -2.67 0.45 -15.91
N ALA A 17 -3.28 0.62 -14.73
CA ALA A 17 -2.86 1.62 -13.74
C ALA A 17 -1.43 1.38 -13.21
N LEU A 18 -1.03 0.12 -13.08
CA LEU A 18 0.32 -0.30 -12.67
C LEU A 18 1.33 -0.23 -13.83
N GLY A 19 0.88 0.00 -15.06
CA GLY A 19 1.72 -0.06 -16.27
C GLY A 19 2.29 -1.45 -16.56
N ALA A 20 1.62 -2.50 -16.10
CA ALA A 20 2.03 -3.90 -16.25
C ALA A 20 1.38 -4.55 -17.48
N ARG A 21 2.16 -5.35 -18.20
CA ARG A 21 1.71 -6.06 -19.43
C ARG A 21 1.12 -7.44 -19.14
N ASN A 22 1.47 -8.02 -18.00
CA ASN A 22 1.00 -9.33 -17.54
C ASN A 22 0.93 -9.34 -16.00
N ASP A 23 0.37 -10.42 -15.46
CA ASP A 23 0.13 -10.55 -14.01
C ASP A 23 1.44 -10.61 -13.21
N SER A 24 2.48 -11.24 -13.77
CA SER A 24 3.82 -11.30 -13.15
C SER A 24 4.45 -9.92 -13.00
N GLU A 25 4.36 -9.07 -14.04
CA GLU A 25 4.78 -7.68 -13.99
C GLU A 25 3.96 -6.89 -12.97
N ALA A 26 2.63 -7.08 -12.92
CA ALA A 26 1.76 -6.41 -11.97
C ALA A 26 2.13 -6.77 -10.53
N ILE A 27 2.34 -8.06 -10.24
CA ILE A 27 2.82 -8.56 -8.95
C ILE A 27 4.18 -7.94 -8.60
N ALA A 28 5.11 -7.86 -9.55
CA ALA A 28 6.42 -7.25 -9.34
C ALA A 28 6.35 -5.74 -9.06
N VAL A 29 5.43 -5.01 -9.69
CA VAL A 29 5.15 -3.60 -9.37
C VAL A 29 4.57 -3.49 -7.96
N ILE A 30 3.59 -4.32 -7.61
CA ILE A 30 2.97 -4.30 -6.28
C ILE A 30 4.00 -4.61 -5.18
N ASN A 31 4.85 -5.63 -5.35
CA ASN A 31 5.92 -5.93 -4.40
C ASN A 31 6.87 -4.75 -4.19
N ARG A 32 7.22 -4.03 -5.26
CA ARG A 32 8.05 -2.81 -5.16
C ARG A 32 7.33 -1.69 -4.41
N LEU A 33 6.03 -1.53 -4.59
CA LEU A 33 5.22 -0.57 -3.84
C LEU A 33 5.14 -0.95 -2.36
N GLU A 34 4.87 -2.23 -2.04
CA GLU A 34 4.84 -2.74 -0.67
C GLU A 34 6.17 -2.48 0.05
N LEU A 35 7.31 -2.73 -0.60
CA LEU A 35 8.65 -2.43 -0.04
C LEU A 35 8.83 -0.93 0.26
N ARG A 36 8.45 -0.05 -0.68
CA ARG A 36 8.56 1.40 -0.50
C ARG A 36 7.67 1.92 0.63
N ILE A 37 6.45 1.40 0.75
CA ILE A 37 5.54 1.78 1.83
C ILE A 37 6.06 1.30 3.18
N ASN A 38 6.59 0.07 3.27
CA ASN A 38 7.22 -0.43 4.49
C ASN A 38 8.41 0.42 4.92
N ALA A 39 9.27 0.84 3.98
CA ALA A 39 10.38 1.75 4.27
C ALA A 39 9.88 3.11 4.78
N ALA A 40 8.88 3.70 4.13
CA ALA A 40 8.29 4.96 4.58
C ALA A 40 7.63 4.84 5.96
N MET A 41 6.95 3.73 6.26
CA MET A 41 6.41 3.45 7.60
C MET A 41 7.51 3.37 8.65
N HIS A 42 8.63 2.70 8.34
CA HIS A 42 9.77 2.65 9.24
C HIS A 42 10.34 4.06 9.51
N ASP A 43 10.49 4.88 8.48
CA ASP A 43 10.97 6.26 8.65
C ASP A 43 10.02 7.09 9.51
N LEU A 44 8.71 6.98 9.29
CA LEU A 44 7.70 7.66 10.10
C LEU A 44 7.71 7.19 11.57
N GLN A 45 7.93 5.90 11.82
CA GLN A 45 8.07 5.34 13.17
C GLN A 45 9.32 5.86 13.87
N ILE A 46 10.46 5.98 13.16
CA ILE A 46 11.67 6.62 13.69
C ILE A 46 11.37 8.07 14.05
N CYS A 47 10.76 8.85 13.15
CA CYS A 47 10.41 10.24 13.41
C CYS A 47 9.53 10.36 14.66
N LEU A 48 8.51 9.52 14.78
CA LEU A 48 7.61 9.49 15.93
C LEU A 48 8.35 9.16 17.23
N GLY A 49 9.25 8.16 17.21
CA GLY A 49 10.04 7.74 18.37
C GLY A 49 11.09 8.76 18.82
N GLN A 50 11.55 9.62 17.90
CA GLN A 50 12.47 10.72 18.21
C GLN A 50 11.77 11.97 18.76
N MET A 51 10.42 12.05 18.70
CA MET A 51 9.70 13.21 19.20
C MET A 51 9.80 13.29 20.74
N PRO A 52 10.26 14.41 21.32
CA PRO A 52 10.39 14.54 22.77
C PRO A 52 9.02 14.40 23.45
N GLU A 53 8.93 13.53 24.47
CA GLU A 53 7.72 13.37 25.29
C GLU A 53 7.44 14.60 26.19
N GLY A 54 8.46 15.43 26.42
CA GLY A 54 8.47 16.44 27.47
C GLY A 54 8.04 17.86 27.10
N VAL A 55 7.73 18.18 25.83
CA VAL A 55 7.38 19.57 25.46
C VAL A 55 5.90 19.85 25.75
N ARG A 56 5.61 20.04 27.04
CA ARG A 56 4.29 20.30 27.65
C ARG A 56 3.55 21.56 27.13
N ARG A 57 4.04 22.23 26.06
CA ARG A 57 3.53 23.53 25.57
C ARG A 57 3.41 23.69 24.06
N ALA A 58 3.81 22.73 23.24
CA ALA A 58 3.72 22.90 21.80
C ALA A 58 2.53 22.11 21.25
N LYS A 59 1.37 22.74 21.09
CA LYS A 59 0.21 22.22 20.34
C LYS A 59 0.61 21.64 18.97
N LEU A 60 1.69 22.18 18.39
CA LEU A 60 2.31 21.72 17.15
C LEU A 60 2.92 20.30 17.27
N THR A 61 3.48 19.93 18.43
CA THR A 61 4.06 18.61 18.69
C THR A 61 2.97 17.54 18.73
N ASP A 62 1.85 17.80 19.40
CA ASP A 62 0.72 16.86 19.47
C ASP A 62 0.04 16.68 18.11
N GLN A 63 -0.15 17.78 17.37
CA GLN A 63 -0.69 17.73 16.02
C GLN A 63 0.22 16.93 15.07
N THR A 64 1.53 17.20 15.10
CA THR A 64 2.51 16.44 14.31
C THR A 64 2.51 14.96 14.69
N ARG A 65 2.47 14.64 16.00
CA ARG A 65 2.39 13.26 16.49
C ARG A 65 1.14 12.54 15.96
N SER A 66 -0.01 13.21 16.02
CA SER A 66 -1.26 12.68 15.47
C SER A 66 -1.16 12.46 13.96
N TRP A 67 -0.59 13.39 13.21
CA TRP A 67 -0.41 13.25 11.76
C TRP A 67 0.51 12.11 11.38
N LEU A 68 1.62 11.92 12.10
CA LEU A 68 2.53 10.79 11.91
C LEU A 68 1.81 9.47 12.19
N ALA A 69 1.08 9.37 13.32
CA ALA A 69 0.32 8.17 13.67
C ALA A 69 -0.74 7.82 12.61
N THR A 70 -1.51 8.81 12.15
CA THR A 70 -2.50 8.61 11.06
C THR A 70 -1.83 8.21 9.75
N SER A 71 -0.67 8.79 9.43
CA SER A 71 0.07 8.44 8.20
C SER A 71 0.56 6.98 8.23
N ILE A 72 1.05 6.52 9.38
CA ILE A 72 1.45 5.11 9.59
C ILE A 72 0.24 4.19 9.43
N GLN A 73 -0.91 4.55 10.01
CA GLN A 73 -2.15 3.77 9.86
C GLN A 73 -2.58 3.67 8.38
N ASN A 74 -2.67 4.80 7.68
CA ASN A 74 -3.06 4.85 6.27
C ASN A 74 -2.12 4.04 5.37
N ALA A 75 -0.82 4.05 5.68
CA ALA A 75 0.18 3.23 5.00
C ALA A 75 -0.07 1.73 5.23
N GLY A 76 -0.41 1.32 6.47
CA GLY A 76 -0.78 -0.05 6.79
C GLY A 76 -2.06 -0.53 6.09
N GLU A 77 -3.07 0.34 5.98
CA GLU A 77 -4.28 0.08 5.20
C GLU A 77 -3.97 -0.10 3.71
N SER A 78 -3.08 0.76 3.17
CA SER A 78 -2.61 0.66 1.78
C SER A 78 -1.89 -0.66 1.51
N LEU A 79 -1.03 -1.13 2.43
CA LEU A 79 -0.39 -2.45 2.32
C LEU A 79 -1.39 -3.59 2.29
N THR A 80 -2.43 -3.52 3.14
CA THR A 80 -3.49 -4.54 3.17
C THR A 80 -4.22 -4.60 1.83
N PHE A 81 -4.53 -3.44 1.24
CA PHE A 81 -5.18 -3.35 -0.06
C PHE A 81 -4.29 -3.88 -1.20
N LEU A 82 -3.02 -3.49 -1.23
CA LEU A 82 -2.05 -4.00 -2.21
C LEU A 82 -1.89 -5.52 -2.12
N ALA A 83 -1.85 -6.08 -0.90
CA ALA A 83 -1.78 -7.52 -0.70
C ALA A 83 -3.03 -8.26 -1.23
N GLN A 84 -4.21 -7.63 -1.16
CA GLN A 84 -5.43 -8.19 -1.75
C GLN A 84 -5.37 -8.20 -3.28
N ILE A 85 -4.94 -7.10 -3.90
CA ILE A 85 -4.76 -7.01 -5.36
C ILE A 85 -3.72 -8.03 -5.82
N ARG A 86 -2.58 -8.12 -5.13
CA ARG A 86 -1.53 -9.10 -5.45
C ARG A 86 -2.04 -10.53 -5.40
N ARG A 87 -2.85 -10.89 -4.38
CA ARG A 87 -3.50 -12.20 -4.29
C ARG A 87 -4.52 -12.41 -5.41
N ALA A 88 -5.17 -11.36 -5.90
CA ALA A 88 -6.08 -11.46 -7.03
C ALA A 88 -5.31 -11.75 -8.34
N PHE A 89 -4.22 -11.04 -8.63
CA PHE A 89 -3.33 -11.35 -9.75
C PHE A 89 -2.71 -12.76 -9.63
N ALA A 90 -2.27 -13.18 -8.44
CA ALA A 90 -1.66 -14.50 -8.26
C ALA A 90 -2.63 -15.68 -8.48
N ARG A 91 -3.95 -15.43 -8.40
CA ARG A 91 -5.00 -16.42 -8.71
C ARG A 91 -5.59 -16.23 -10.11
N HIS A 92 -5.15 -15.20 -10.83
CA HIS A 92 -5.64 -14.88 -12.16
C HIS A 92 -4.81 -15.67 -13.17
N GLU A 93 -5.47 -16.44 -14.02
CA GLU A 93 -4.84 -17.22 -15.08
C GLU A 93 -4.70 -16.37 -16.35
N ARG A 94 -3.93 -15.27 -16.32
CA ARG A 94 -3.33 -14.79 -17.58
C ARG A 94 -2.05 -15.59 -17.81
N GLY A 95 -2.22 -16.65 -18.60
CA GLY A 95 -1.13 -17.48 -19.07
C GLY A 95 0.00 -16.63 -19.64
N GLU A 96 1.22 -16.98 -19.23
CA GLU A 96 2.47 -16.57 -19.87
C GLU A 96 2.28 -16.70 -21.39
N SER A 97 2.26 -15.56 -22.10
CA SER A 97 2.27 -15.50 -23.56
C SER A 97 3.67 -15.16 -24.03
#